data_AF-Q2J5T4-F1
#
_entry.id   AF-Q2J5T4-F1
#
_cell.length_a   1.000
_cell.length_b   1.000
_cell.length_c   1.000
_cell.angle_alpha   90.00
_cell.angle_beta   90.00
_cell.angle_gamma   90.00
#
_symmetry.space_group_name_H-M   'P 1'
#
loop_
_entity.id
_entity.type
_entity.pdbx_description
1 polymer ?
#
loop_
_entity_poly.entity_id
_entity_poly.type
_entity_poly.pdbx_seq_one_letter_code
_entity_poly.pdbx_strand_id
1 'polypeptide(L)'
;MTRGDLTDGEWELIEPHLPLGASGPIPDLRSYFNAVMWRFRTGSPWRDVPNSYGSWSTIYDRFRMWARDGVFQTLMDAMITEAAARDDVDLSLVSVDSTIARAHHHAAGMAVDPDLLEDIEKALTEEKGLQKPGKTTP
;
A
#
# COMPACT_ATOMS: atom_id res chain seq x y z
N MET A 1 19.18 1.80 19.58
CA MET A 1 18.97 2.27 18.19
C MET A 1 19.93 1.53 17.29
N THR A 2 19.37 0.89 16.27
CA THR A 2 20.08 0.21 15.18
C THR A 2 20.45 1.24 14.12
N ARG A 3 21.51 1.00 13.34
CA ARG A 3 21.93 1.93 12.28
C ARG A 3 20.79 2.12 11.26
N GLY A 4 20.31 3.35 11.11
CA GLY A 4 19.20 3.70 10.22
C GLY A 4 17.81 3.71 10.86
N ASP A 5 17.71 3.62 12.19
CA ASP A 5 16.48 3.99 12.90
C ASP A 5 16.26 5.51 12.80
N LEU A 6 14.99 5.92 12.76
CA LEU A 6 14.61 7.31 12.80
C LEU A 6 15.12 7.97 14.09
N THR A 7 15.66 9.17 13.96
CA THR A 7 15.92 10.09 15.07
C THR A 7 14.60 10.57 15.69
N ASP A 8 14.68 11.23 16.85
CA ASP A 8 13.48 11.76 17.52
C ASP A 8 12.79 12.83 16.68
N GLY A 9 13.56 13.73 16.06
CA GLY A 9 13.00 14.77 15.18
C GLY A 9 12.35 14.19 13.91
N GLU A 10 12.94 13.16 13.30
CA GLU A 10 12.30 12.47 12.17
C GLU A 10 11.04 11.72 12.61
N TRP A 11 11.06 11.16 13.82
CA TRP A 11 9.90 10.46 14.39
C TRP A 11 8.73 11.42 14.62
N GLU A 12 8.98 12.61 15.18
CA GLU A 12 7.95 13.65 15.38
C GLU A 12 7.26 14.06 14.07
N LEU A 13 7.98 14.03 12.94
CA LEU A 13 7.42 14.30 11.63
C LEU A 13 6.57 13.14 11.08
N ILE A 14 6.88 11.90 11.47
CA ILE A 14 6.26 10.69 10.90
C ILE A 14 5.06 10.23 11.72
N GLU A 15 5.16 10.25 13.06
CA GLU A 15 4.16 9.72 13.99
C GLU A 15 2.73 10.20 13.72
N PRO A 16 2.47 11.50 13.41
CA PRO A 16 1.11 12.00 13.19
C PRO A 16 0.39 11.37 11.99
N HIS A 17 1.14 10.79 11.05
CA HIS A 17 0.60 10.18 9.84
C HIS A 17 0.40 8.66 9.97
N LEU A 18 0.86 8.06 11.07
CA LEU A 18 0.67 6.64 11.33
C LEU A 18 -0.69 6.42 12.01
N PRO A 19 -1.49 5.44 11.56
CA PRO A 19 -2.76 5.16 12.19
C PRO A 19 -2.50 4.61 13.59
N LEU A 20 -3.07 5.27 14.60
CA LEU A 20 -2.95 4.88 16.01
C LEU A 20 -3.70 3.58 16.36
N GLY A 21 -4.15 2.80 15.37
CA GLY A 21 -4.93 1.56 15.55
C GLY A 21 -6.41 1.81 15.76
N ALA A 22 -7.26 0.85 15.37
CA ALA A 22 -8.71 0.94 15.53
C ALA A 22 -9.21 0.81 16.99
N SER A 23 -8.34 0.39 17.91
CA SER A 23 -8.71 0.06 19.30
C SER A 23 -7.76 0.64 20.35
N GLY A 24 -7.02 1.70 19.99
CA GLY A 24 -6.08 2.38 20.89
C GLY A 24 -4.60 2.17 20.50
N PRO A 25 -3.69 2.82 21.23
CA PRO A 25 -2.29 3.00 20.82
C PRO A 25 -1.61 1.67 20.50
N ILE A 26 -0.92 1.62 19.37
CA ILE A 26 -0.10 0.47 18.99
C ILE A 26 1.17 0.49 19.88
N PRO A 27 1.40 -0.52 20.74
CA PRO A 27 2.64 -0.60 21.51
C PRO A 27 3.85 -0.68 20.58
N ASP A 28 4.95 0.00 20.91
CA ASP A 28 6.19 0.02 20.13
C ASP A 28 6.02 0.42 18.65
N LEU A 29 5.06 1.31 18.35
CA LEU A 29 4.78 1.79 16.99
C LEU A 29 6.05 2.23 16.23
N ARG A 30 6.92 2.99 16.89
CA ARG A 30 8.21 3.43 16.33
C ARG A 30 9.13 2.27 15.98
N SER A 31 9.18 1.24 16.82
CA SER A 31 10.01 0.06 16.57
C SER A 31 9.52 -0.70 15.33
N TYR A 32 8.21 -0.89 15.21
CA TYR A 32 7.63 -1.52 14.02
C TYR A 32 7.85 -0.71 12.75
N PHE A 33 7.69 0.61 12.82
CA PHE A 33 7.95 1.47 11.68
C PHE A 33 9.44 1.42 11.28
N ASN A 34 10.35 1.52 12.24
CA ASN A 34 11.79 1.37 12.00
C ASN A 34 12.13 0.01 11.36
N ALA A 35 11.46 -1.08 11.75
CA ALA A 35 11.64 -2.39 11.15
C ALA A 35 11.24 -2.44 9.67
N VAL A 36 10.12 -1.79 9.32
CA VAL A 36 9.66 -1.65 7.93
C VAL A 36 10.65 -0.81 7.13
N MET A 37 11.11 0.32 7.69
CA MET A 37 12.11 1.18 7.05
C MET A 37 13.46 0.45 6.86
N TRP A 38 13.85 -0.38 7.83
CA TRP A 38 15.01 -1.26 7.70
C TRP A 38 14.86 -2.19 6.49
N ARG A 39 13.71 -2.86 6.36
CA ARG A 39 13.44 -3.77 5.24
C ARG A 39 13.46 -3.04 3.89
N PHE A 40 12.93 -1.82 3.81
CA PHE A 40 12.96 -1.03 2.57
C PHE A 40 14.37 -0.64 2.18
N ARG A 41 15.20 -0.26 3.16
CA ARG A 41 16.59 0.13 2.93
C ARG A 41 17.48 -1.03 2.52
N THR A 42 17.31 -2.20 3.12
CA THR A 42 18.17 -3.36 2.86
C THR A 42 17.70 -4.23 1.70
N GLY A 43 16.39 -4.18 1.39
CA GLY A 43 15.77 -5.09 0.43
C GLY A 43 15.76 -6.56 0.89
N SER A 44 16.14 -6.83 2.14
CA SER A 44 16.23 -8.19 2.68
C SER A 44 14.84 -8.85 2.80
N PRO A 45 14.78 -10.20 2.78
CA PRO A 45 13.57 -10.94 3.11
C PRO A 45 12.99 -10.52 4.46
N TRP A 46 11.66 -10.53 4.59
CA TRP A 46 10.99 -10.21 5.86
C TRP A 46 11.46 -11.08 7.03
N ARG A 47 11.80 -12.36 6.77
CA ARG A 47 12.30 -13.29 7.78
C ARG A 47 13.66 -12.91 8.36
N ASP A 48 14.40 -12.03 7.69
CA ASP A 48 15.73 -11.60 8.09
C ASP A 48 15.69 -10.25 8.84
N VAL A 49 14.49 -9.70 9.08
CA VAL A 49 14.33 -8.51 9.91
C VAL A 49 14.90 -8.79 11.31
N PRO A 50 15.75 -7.90 11.87
CA PRO A 50 16.37 -8.14 13.16
C PRO A 50 15.34 -8.38 14.27
N ASN A 51 15.56 -9.43 15.06
CA ASN A 51 14.70 -9.80 16.20
C ASN A 51 14.59 -8.69 17.26
N SER A 52 15.50 -7.71 17.27
CA SER A 52 15.43 -6.52 18.13
C SER A 52 14.19 -5.66 17.89
N TYR A 53 13.57 -5.76 16.71
CA TYR A 53 12.32 -5.08 16.41
C TYR A 53 11.06 -5.90 16.74
N GLY A 54 11.23 -7.16 17.15
CA GLY A 54 10.13 -8.10 17.41
C GLY A 54 9.92 -9.13 16.30
N SER A 55 8.74 -9.79 16.32
CA SER A 55 8.44 -10.87 15.37
C SER A 55 8.26 -10.34 13.94
N TRP A 56 8.97 -10.94 12.98
CA TRP A 56 8.85 -10.59 11.56
C TRP A 56 7.41 -10.72 11.04
N SER A 57 6.62 -11.66 11.55
CA SER A 57 5.23 -11.86 11.12
C SER A 57 4.35 -10.68 11.52
N THR A 58 4.50 -10.21 12.76
CA THR A 58 3.79 -9.04 13.28
C THR A 58 4.18 -7.77 12.53
N ILE A 59 5.47 -7.60 12.25
CA ILE A 59 5.99 -6.47 11.46
C ILE A 59 5.38 -6.49 10.05
N TYR A 60 5.36 -7.65 9.39
CA TYR A 60 4.77 -7.80 8.07
C TYR A 60 3.26 -7.52 8.06
N ASP A 61 2.51 -8.02 9.04
CA ASP A 61 1.07 -7.76 9.14
C ASP A 61 0.76 -6.27 9.30
N ARG A 62 1.61 -5.54 10.04
CA ARG A 62 1.48 -4.07 10.17
C ARG A 62 1.85 -3.34 8.89
N PHE A 63 2.96 -3.70 8.27
CA PHE A 63 3.30 -3.17 6.94
C PHE A 63 2.13 -3.36 5.97
N ARG A 64 1.55 -4.57 5.89
CA ARG A 64 0.45 -4.88 4.99
C ARG A 64 -0.78 -4.02 5.26
N MET A 65 -1.12 -3.82 6.54
CA MET A 65 -2.22 -2.95 6.94
C MET A 65 -1.97 -1.50 6.51
N TRP A 66 -0.79 -0.95 6.84
CA TRP A 66 -0.42 0.42 6.47
C TRP A 66 -0.37 0.64 4.95
N ALA A 67 0.16 -0.33 4.21
CA ALA A 67 0.18 -0.28 2.75
C ALA A 67 -1.24 -0.26 2.17
N ARG A 68 -2.14 -1.12 2.67
CA ARG A 68 -3.54 -1.17 2.25
C ARG A 68 -4.28 0.12 2.60
N ASP A 69 -3.99 0.68 3.76
CA ASP A 69 -4.67 1.87 4.27
C ASP A 69 -4.05 3.18 3.71
N GLY A 70 -3.06 3.10 2.81
CA GLY A 70 -2.49 4.25 2.11
C GLY A 70 -1.48 5.07 2.91
N VAL A 71 -1.04 4.59 4.07
CA VAL A 71 -0.18 5.33 5.01
C VAL A 71 1.11 5.83 4.37
N PHE A 72 1.75 5.02 3.53
CA PHE A 72 3.00 5.42 2.86
C PHE A 72 2.78 6.54 1.83
N GLN A 73 1.61 6.57 1.18
CA GLN A 73 1.25 7.66 0.28
C GLN A 73 1.04 8.94 1.07
N THR A 74 0.25 8.88 2.15
CA THR A 74 0.03 10.03 3.04
C THR A 74 1.33 10.58 3.61
N LEU A 75 2.24 9.70 4.04
CA LEU A 75 3.57 10.09 4.52
C LEU A 75 4.38 10.78 3.42
N MET A 76 4.41 10.24 2.20
CA MET A 76 5.12 10.85 1.08
C MET A 76 4.59 12.25 0.80
N ASP A 77 3.27 12.41 0.70
CA ASP A 77 2.63 13.70 0.42
C ASP A 77 2.93 14.74 1.52
N ALA A 78 2.90 14.31 2.79
CA ALA A 78 3.24 15.15 3.93
C ALA A 78 4.71 15.59 3.90
N MET A 79 5.64 14.68 3.60
CA MET A 79 7.07 15.02 3.53
C MET A 79 7.39 15.95 2.37
N ILE A 80 6.75 15.76 1.21
CA ILE A 80 6.86 16.69 0.08
C ILE A 80 6.35 18.08 0.46
N THR A 81 5.20 18.13 1.15
CA THR A 81 4.60 19.40 1.62
C THR A 81 5.54 20.12 2.60
N GLU A 82 6.11 19.39 3.56
CA GLU A 82 7.05 19.94 4.54
C GLU A 82 8.35 20.42 3.87
N ALA A 83 8.91 19.64 2.96
CA ALA A 83 10.10 20.03 2.21
C ALA A 83 9.85 21.28 1.36
N ALA A 84 8.67 21.40 0.74
CA ALA A 84 8.29 22.57 -0.04
C ALA A 84 8.13 23.81 0.87
N ALA A 85 7.56 23.66 2.07
CA ALA A 85 7.45 24.74 3.04
C ALA A 85 8.81 25.25 3.54
N ARG A 86 9.84 24.38 3.51
CA ARG A 86 11.22 24.71 3.88
C ARG A 86 12.08 25.22 2.73
N ASP A 87 11.55 25.26 1.50
CA ASP A 87 12.30 25.56 0.28
C ASP A 87 13.44 24.53 0.01
N ASP A 88 13.28 23.31 0.53
CA ASP A 88 14.25 22.21 0.39
C ASP A 88 14.02 21.37 -0.89
N VAL A 89 12.93 21.62 -1.63
CA VAL A 89 12.57 20.88 -2.86
C VAL A 89 12.07 21.81 -3.96
N ASP A 90 12.56 21.60 -5.17
CA ASP A 90 12.07 22.26 -6.37
C ASP A 90 10.94 21.43 -7.02
N LEU A 91 9.69 21.87 -6.84
CA LEU A 91 8.52 21.21 -7.42
C LEU A 91 8.32 21.50 -8.92
N SER A 92 9.16 22.34 -9.53
CA SER A 92 9.12 22.57 -10.99
C SER A 92 9.74 21.42 -11.79
N LEU A 93 10.54 20.56 -11.13
CA LEU A 93 11.18 19.41 -11.72
C LEU A 93 10.67 18.12 -11.06
N VAL A 94 9.98 17.28 -11.84
CA VAL A 94 9.51 15.96 -11.38
C VAL A 94 10.27 14.86 -12.13
N SER A 95 10.91 13.96 -11.39
CA SER A 95 11.52 12.75 -11.95
C SER A 95 10.52 11.60 -11.91
N VAL A 96 10.33 10.93 -13.05
CA VAL A 96 9.49 9.74 -13.17
C VAL A 96 10.40 8.53 -13.41
N ASP A 97 10.39 7.57 -12.50
CA ASP A 97 10.97 6.24 -12.76
C ASP A 97 9.88 5.25 -13.16
N SER A 98 10.28 4.20 -13.89
CA SER A 98 9.42 3.06 -14.20
C SER A 98 10.17 1.78 -13.86
N THR A 99 9.47 0.84 -13.23
CA THR A 99 9.98 -0.52 -13.00
C THR A 99 9.13 -1.54 -13.78
N ILE A 100 9.77 -2.45 -14.50
CA ILE A 100 9.11 -3.54 -15.22
C ILE A 100 9.23 -4.84 -14.41
N ALA A 101 8.11 -5.38 -13.93
CA ALA A 101 8.05 -6.71 -13.34
C ALA A 101 7.63 -7.74 -14.39
N ARG A 102 8.43 -8.79 -14.59
CA ARG A 102 8.03 -9.91 -15.46
C ARG A 102 6.91 -10.71 -14.79
N ALA A 103 5.79 -10.85 -15.50
CA ALA A 103 4.73 -11.74 -15.08
C ALA A 103 5.21 -13.21 -15.20
N HIS A 104 4.75 -14.08 -14.29
CA HIS A 104 4.97 -15.52 -14.40
C HIS A 104 4.29 -16.02 -15.69
N HIS A 105 4.80 -17.08 -16.32
CA HIS A 105 4.20 -17.62 -17.55
C HIS A 105 2.74 -18.07 -17.39
N HIS A 106 2.30 -18.30 -16.14
CA HIS A 106 0.91 -18.61 -15.78
C HIS A 106 0.02 -17.37 -15.54
N ALA A 107 0.56 -16.17 -15.61
CA ALA A 107 -0.21 -14.93 -15.45
C ALA A 107 -1.04 -14.58 -16.70
N ALA A 108 -0.88 -15.32 -17.81
CA ALA A 108 -1.63 -15.11 -19.05
C ALA A 108 -3.14 -15.43 -18.93
N GLY A 109 -3.61 -15.95 -17.79
CA GLY A 109 -5.01 -16.31 -17.58
C GLY A 109 -5.42 -17.59 -18.31
N MET A 110 -6.69 -17.98 -18.16
CA MET A 110 -7.27 -19.06 -18.98
C MET A 110 -7.51 -18.55 -20.40
N ALA A 111 -7.09 -19.34 -21.39
CA ALA A 111 -7.67 -19.22 -22.73
C ALA A 111 -9.15 -19.61 -22.63
N VAL A 112 -10.04 -18.62 -22.76
CA VAL A 112 -11.47 -18.86 -22.81
C VAL A 112 -11.80 -19.31 -24.24
N ASP A 113 -12.54 -20.41 -24.35
CA ASP A 113 -13.05 -20.87 -25.63
C ASP A 113 -13.96 -19.77 -26.25
N PRO A 114 -13.84 -19.46 -27.56
CA PRO A 114 -14.62 -18.40 -28.18
C PRO A 114 -16.13 -18.59 -28.00
N ASP A 115 -16.61 -19.82 -28.05
CA ASP A 115 -18.04 -20.13 -27.93
C ASP A 115 -18.51 -19.88 -26.49
N LEU A 116 -17.68 -20.22 -25.50
CA LEU A 116 -17.94 -19.89 -24.10
C LEU A 116 -17.96 -18.37 -23.85
N LEU A 117 -17.14 -17.61 -24.56
CA LEU A 117 -17.11 -16.15 -24.45
C LEU A 117 -18.40 -15.53 -25.05
N GLU A 118 -18.83 -16.01 -26.21
CA GLU A 118 -20.11 -15.62 -26.82
C GLU A 118 -21.30 -15.97 -25.93
N ASP A 119 -21.32 -17.16 -25.32
CA ASP A 119 -22.36 -17.58 -24.38
C ASP A 119 -22.43 -16.67 -23.15
N ILE A 120 -21.28 -16.25 -22.60
CA ILE A 120 -21.21 -15.31 -21.47
C ILE A 120 -21.70 -13.92 -21.89
N GLU A 121 -21.29 -13.42 -23.06
CA GLU A 121 -21.74 -12.11 -23.56
C GLU A 121 -23.24 -12.09 -23.85
N LYS A 122 -23.78 -13.18 -24.38
CA LYS A 122 -25.22 -13.36 -24.61
C LYS A 122 -25.99 -13.40 -23.29
N ALA A 123 -25.52 -14.16 -22.30
CA ALA A 123 -26.14 -14.20 -20.98
C ALA A 123 -26.15 -12.82 -20.29
N LEU A 124 -25.06 -12.05 -20.40
CA LEU A 124 -24.96 -10.69 -19.85
C LEU A 124 -25.90 -9.68 -20.54
N THR A 125 -26.13 -9.85 -21.84
CA THR A 125 -27.06 -8.98 -22.59
C THR A 125 -28.51 -9.36 -22.37
N GLU A 126 -28.82 -10.64 -22.18
CA GLU A 126 -30.15 -11.13 -21.81
C GLU A 126 -30.53 -10.70 -20.37
N GLU A 127 -29.61 -10.78 -19.39
CA GLU A 127 -29.84 -10.27 -18.03
C GLU A 127 -30.12 -8.76 -18.00
N LYS A 128 -29.36 -7.98 -18.78
CA LYS A 128 -29.61 -6.52 -18.93
C LYS A 128 -30.96 -6.21 -19.59
N GLY A 129 -31.49 -7.12 -20.41
CA GLY A 129 -32.82 -7.02 -21.00
C GLY A 129 -33.98 -7.33 -20.04
N LEU A 130 -33.71 -8.01 -18.91
CA LEU A 130 -34.73 -8.42 -17.94
C LEU A 130 -34.91 -7.48 -16.73
N GLN A 131 -34.02 -6.50 -16.51
CA GLN A 131 -34.24 -5.46 -15.50
C GLN A 131 -35.28 -4.42 -15.98
N LYS A 132 -36.57 -4.76 -15.87
CA LYS A 132 -37.66 -3.78 -16.02
C LYS A 132 -37.68 -2.84 -14.82
N PRO A 133 -37.83 -1.50 -15.00
CA PRO A 133 -38.00 -0.61 -13.87
C PRO A 133 -39.34 -0.91 -13.21
N GLY A 134 -39.32 -1.14 -11.89
CA GLY A 134 -40.52 -1.31 -11.08
C GLY A 134 -41.46 -0.12 -11.25
N LYS A 135 -42.68 -0.37 -11.71
CA LYS A 135 -43.75 0.64 -11.73
C LYS A 135 -44.16 0.97 -10.30
N THR A 136 -43.74 2.13 -9.81
CA THR A 136 -44.49 2.87 -8.78
C THR A 136 -45.79 3.38 -9.41
N THR A 137 -46.93 3.11 -8.77
CA THR A 137 -48.24 3.69 -9.11
C THR A 137 -48.86 4.20 -7.80
N PRO A 138 -49.75 5.20 -7.85
CA PRO A 138 -49.68 6.48 -7.16
C PRO A 138 -50.14 6.45 -5.69
#